data_AF-A0A654D9Q9-F1
#
_entry.id   AF-A0A654D9Q9-F1
#
_cell.length_a   1.000
_cell.length_b   1.000
_cell.length_c   1.000
_cell.angle_alpha   90.00
_cell.angle_beta   90.00
_cell.angle_gamma   90.00
#
_symmetry.space_group_name_H-M   'P 1'
#
loop_
_entity.id
_entity.type
_entity.pdbx_description
1 polymer ?
#
loop_
_entity_poly.entity_id
_entity_poly.type
_entity_poly.pdbx_seq_one_letter_code
_entity_poly.pdbx_strand_id
1 'polypeptide(L)'
;MDAQHPGEAFADYELDHLIPISLGGAPLDLRDLWLQPRRGQANAADKNALAYVLWRLVCERRVPLRTAQQVIRHDWTKAYDTYATRENVARYHFRHRQEEHD
;
A
#
# COMPACT_ATOMS: atom_id res chain seq x y z
N MET A 1 -21.11 -5.89 -18.24
CA MET A 1 -20.15 -5.31 -17.29
C MET A 1 -20.94 -4.28 -16.51
N ASP A 2 -21.49 -4.69 -15.37
CA ASP A 2 -22.21 -3.76 -14.51
C ASP A 2 -21.20 -2.73 -14.02
N ALA A 3 -21.52 -1.44 -14.18
CA ALA A 3 -20.64 -0.37 -13.73
C ALA A 3 -20.48 -0.51 -12.22
N GLN A 4 -19.28 -0.89 -11.76
CA GLN A 4 -19.01 -1.20 -10.36
C GLN A 4 -19.14 0.04 -9.44
N HIS A 5 -19.28 1.24 -10.02
CA HIS A 5 -19.35 2.55 -9.34
C HIS A 5 -20.25 3.56 -10.08
N PRO A 6 -21.58 3.36 -10.15
CA PRO A 6 -22.47 4.26 -10.88
C PRO A 6 -22.67 5.58 -10.09
N GLY A 7 -22.34 6.71 -10.70
CA GLY A 7 -22.49 8.05 -10.11
C GLY A 7 -21.29 8.56 -9.31
N GLU A 8 -20.20 7.78 -9.24
CA GLU A 8 -18.96 8.19 -8.57
C GLU A 8 -17.97 8.84 -9.56
N ALA A 9 -17.18 9.80 -9.08
CA ALA A 9 -16.17 10.45 -9.91
C ALA A 9 -14.90 9.60 -9.98
N PHE A 10 -14.38 9.31 -11.18
CA PHE A 10 -13.10 8.62 -11.35
C PHE A 10 -11.93 9.32 -10.63
N ALA A 11 -12.04 10.63 -10.41
CA ALA A 11 -11.06 11.40 -9.64
C ALA A 11 -10.95 10.97 -8.16
N ASP A 12 -11.95 10.27 -7.62
CA ASP A 12 -11.96 9.76 -6.25
C ASP A 12 -11.28 8.39 -6.12
N TYR A 13 -10.73 7.86 -7.23
CA TYR A 13 -10.06 6.56 -7.29
C TYR A 13 -8.66 6.65 -7.87
N GLU A 14 -7.85 5.64 -7.58
CA GLU A 14 -6.63 5.35 -8.31
C GLU A 14 -6.58 3.89 -8.73
N LEU A 15 -5.96 3.63 -9.89
CA LEU A 15 -5.64 2.26 -10.26
C LEU A 15 -4.42 1.83 -9.47
N ASP A 16 -4.56 0.76 -8.70
CA ASP A 16 -3.53 0.28 -7.79
C ASP A 16 -3.37 -1.25 -7.87
N HIS A 17 -2.25 -1.77 -7.37
CA HIS A 17 -1.93 -3.20 -7.40
C HIS A 17 -2.38 -3.93 -6.14
N LEU A 18 -2.96 -5.14 -6.24
CA LEU A 18 -3.28 -5.98 -5.06
C LEU A 18 -2.00 -6.37 -4.32
N ILE A 19 -0.96 -6.75 -5.05
CA ILE A 19 0.42 -6.86 -4.56
C ILE A 19 1.21 -5.68 -5.13
N PRO A 20 1.70 -4.74 -4.31
CA PRO A 20 2.53 -3.65 -4.81
C PRO A 20 3.75 -4.13 -5.59
N ILE A 21 4.13 -3.42 -6.65
CA ILE A 21 5.33 -3.73 -7.46
C ILE A 21 6.60 -3.78 -6.58
N SER A 22 6.68 -2.93 -5.54
CA SER A 22 7.78 -2.94 -4.56
C SER A 22 7.91 -4.27 -3.78
N LEU A 23 6.84 -5.06 -3.75
CA LEU A 23 6.77 -6.41 -3.17
C LEU A 23 6.70 -7.49 -4.26
N GLY A 24 7.07 -7.18 -5.50
CA GLY A 24 7.10 -8.14 -6.61
C GLY A 24 5.74 -8.46 -7.21
N GLY A 25 4.78 -7.53 -7.12
CA GLY A 25 3.52 -7.60 -7.87
C GLY A 25 3.72 -7.64 -9.38
N ALA A 26 2.73 -8.14 -10.11
CA ALA A 26 2.80 -8.30 -11.55
C ALA A 26 2.41 -6.97 -12.24
N PRO A 27 3.35 -6.27 -12.90
CA PRO A 27 3.12 -4.88 -13.30
C PRO A 27 2.01 -4.70 -14.34
N LEU A 28 1.73 -5.72 -15.15
CA LEU A 28 0.81 -5.67 -16.29
C LEU A 28 -0.34 -6.70 -16.20
N ASP A 29 -0.44 -7.46 -15.10
CA ASP A 29 -1.52 -8.44 -14.96
C ASP A 29 -2.79 -7.74 -14.45
N LEU A 30 -3.84 -7.73 -15.27
CA LEU A 30 -5.13 -7.13 -14.90
C LEU A 30 -5.74 -7.75 -13.63
N ARG A 31 -5.38 -8.98 -13.29
CA ARG A 31 -5.83 -9.66 -12.07
C ARG A 31 -5.17 -9.10 -10.81
N ASP A 32 -4.07 -8.38 -10.95
CA ASP A 32 -3.37 -7.69 -9.86
C ASP A 32 -3.81 -6.23 -9.76
N LEU A 33 -4.78 -5.76 -10.55
CA LEU A 33 -5.22 -4.36 -10.57
C LEU A 33 -6.63 -4.18 -10.02
N TRP A 34 -6.85 -3.07 -9.30
CA TRP A 34 -8.17 -2.69 -8.79
C TRP A 34 -8.28 -1.17 -8.59
N LEU A 35 -9.51 -0.67 -8.47
CA LEU A 35 -9.78 0.73 -8.16
C LEU A 35 -9.73 0.95 -6.64
N GLN A 36 -8.69 1.63 -6.17
CA GLN A 36 -8.51 1.99 -4.77
C GLN A 36 -9.13 3.38 -4.50
N PRO A 37 -10.09 3.49 -3.56
CA PRO A 37 -10.63 4.78 -3.14
C PRO A 37 -9.55 5.71 -2.58
N ARG A 38 -9.57 6.98 -2.96
CA ARG A 38 -8.69 8.05 -2.43
C ARG A 38 -9.20 8.68 -1.15
N ARG A 39 -10.48 8.47 -0.79
CA ARG A 39 -11.15 9.10 0.35
C ARG A 39 -11.74 8.06 1.29
N GLY A 40 -12.08 8.50 2.49
CA GLY A 40 -12.64 7.65 3.54
C GLY A 40 -11.57 6.92 4.35
N GLN A 41 -12.03 6.02 5.20
CA GLN A 41 -11.17 5.14 5.98
C GLN A 41 -10.59 4.06 5.07
N ALA A 42 -9.35 3.63 5.33
CA ALA A 42 -8.67 2.64 4.50
C ALA A 42 -8.60 3.09 3.03
N ASN A 43 -8.03 4.28 2.82
CA ASN A 43 -7.87 4.86 1.50
C ASN A 43 -6.50 4.52 0.88
N ALA A 44 -6.30 5.00 -0.35
CA ALA A 44 -5.06 4.92 -1.12
C ALA A 44 -3.80 5.27 -0.30
N ALA A 45 -3.84 6.34 0.49
CA ALA A 45 -2.69 6.78 1.27
C ALA A 45 -2.36 5.77 2.38
N ASP A 46 -3.37 5.19 3.04
CA ASP A 46 -3.17 4.16 4.06
C ASP A 46 -2.50 2.93 3.45
N LYS A 47 -3.00 2.44 2.31
CA LYS A 47 -2.41 1.30 1.62
C LYS A 47 -0.99 1.58 1.13
N ASN A 48 -0.73 2.79 0.63
CA ASN A 48 0.61 3.22 0.22
C ASN A 48 1.60 3.21 1.40
N ALA A 49 1.19 3.68 2.58
CA ALA A 49 2.01 3.62 3.79
C ALA A 49 2.33 2.17 4.19
N LEU A 50 1.34 1.28 4.18
CA LEU A 50 1.56 -0.16 4.42
C LEU A 50 2.52 -0.77 3.40
N ALA A 51 2.31 -0.52 2.10
CA ALA A 51 3.15 -1.05 1.04
C ALA A 51 4.62 -0.65 1.22
N TYR A 52 4.86 0.60 1.58
CA TYR A 52 6.20 1.11 1.86
C TYR A 52 6.82 0.44 3.11
N VAL A 53 6.06 0.35 4.21
CA VAL A 53 6.53 -0.29 5.45
C VAL A 53 6.87 -1.75 5.21
N LEU A 54 5.99 -2.52 4.57
CA LEU A 54 6.25 -3.93 4.26
C LEU A 54 7.49 -4.09 3.40
N TRP A 55 7.66 -3.24 2.38
CA TRP A 55 8.86 -3.24 1.55
C TRP A 55 10.13 -3.05 2.38
N ARG A 56 10.16 -2.07 3.29
CA ARG A 56 11.31 -1.84 4.19
C ARG A 56 11.56 -3.01 5.13
N LEU A 57 10.50 -3.58 5.72
CA LEU A 57 10.62 -4.75 6.60
C LEU A 57 11.16 -5.98 5.85
N VAL A 58 10.81 -6.15 4.57
CA VAL A 58 11.37 -7.20 3.71
C VAL A 58 12.85 -6.95 3.44
N CYS A 59 13.24 -5.72 3.08
CA CYS A 59 14.64 -5.36 2.86
C CYS A 59 15.51 -5.58 4.10
N GLU A 60 14.98 -5.29 5.29
CA GLU A 60 15.66 -5.54 6.58
C GLU A 60 15.57 -7.00 7.04
N ARG A 61 14.97 -7.90 6.24
CA ARG A 61 14.76 -9.33 6.56
C ARG A 61 13.93 -9.57 7.84
N ARG A 62 13.14 -8.58 8.27
CA ARG A 62 12.22 -8.69 9.42
C ARG A 62 10.94 -9.41 9.07
N VAL A 63 10.52 -9.33 7.80
CA VAL A 63 9.34 -10.03 7.25
C VAL A 63 9.75 -10.74 5.96
N PRO A 64 9.44 -12.04 5.79
CA PRO A 64 9.67 -12.73 4.51
C PRO A 64 8.83 -12.11 3.39
N LEU A 65 9.40 -11.98 2.18
CA LEU A 65 8.68 -11.44 1.02
C LEU A 65 7.33 -12.14 0.78
N ARG A 66 7.31 -13.47 0.85
CA ARG A 66 6.08 -14.27 0.68
C ARG A 66 5.00 -13.90 1.71
N THR A 67 5.39 -13.62 2.96
CA THR A 67 4.47 -13.20 4.00
C THR A 67 3.90 -11.82 3.68
N ALA A 68 4.75 -10.85 3.31
CA ALA A 68 4.32 -9.51 2.92
C ALA A 68 3.31 -9.53 1.75
N GLN A 69 3.60 -10.33 0.71
CA GLN A 69 2.68 -10.53 -0.42
C GLN A 69 1.35 -11.16 -0.01
N GLN A 70 1.37 -12.15 0.90
CA GLN A 70 0.17 -12.84 1.36
C GLN A 70 -0.75 -11.95 2.20
N VAL A 71 -0.18 -11.15 3.12
CA VAL A 71 -0.99 -10.29 4.00
C VAL A 71 -1.61 -9.14 3.22
N ILE A 72 -0.85 -8.48 2.34
CA ILE A 72 -1.36 -7.32 1.59
C ILE A 72 -2.40 -7.71 0.52
N ARG A 73 -2.28 -8.88 -0.11
CA ARG A 73 -3.28 -9.30 -1.10
C ARG A 73 -4.60 -9.78 -0.49
N HIS A 74 -4.55 -10.33 0.72
CA HIS A 74 -5.70 -11.04 1.31
C HIS A 74 -6.57 -10.11 2.15
N ASP A 75 -5.93 -9.32 3.02
CA ASP A 75 -6.62 -8.41 3.93
C ASP A 75 -5.63 -7.29 4.30
N TRP A 76 -5.50 -6.33 3.38
CA TRP A 76 -4.54 -5.25 3.54
C TRP A 76 -4.89 -4.31 4.70
N THR A 77 -6.17 -4.18 5.08
CA THR A 77 -6.55 -3.32 6.21
C THR A 77 -6.11 -3.93 7.53
N LYS A 78 -6.28 -5.24 7.71
CA LYS A 78 -5.70 -5.96 8.85
C LYS A 78 -4.16 -5.92 8.83
N ALA A 79 -3.55 -6.03 7.66
CA ALA A 79 -2.12 -5.88 7.51
C ALA A 79 -1.65 -4.46 7.86
N TYR A 80 -2.43 -3.42 7.53
CA TYR A 80 -2.19 -2.04 7.91
C TYR A 80 -2.13 -1.91 9.43
N ASP A 81 -3.15 -2.40 10.13
CA ASP A 81 -3.19 -2.36 11.60
C ASP A 81 -2.01 -3.10 12.25
N THR A 82 -1.51 -4.17 11.60
CA THR A 82 -0.40 -4.99 12.11
C THR A 82 0.98 -4.37 11.85
N TYR A 83 1.21 -3.89 10.62
CA TYR A 83 2.55 -3.51 10.16
C TYR A 83 2.74 -2.00 10.08
N ALA A 84 1.73 -1.24 9.67
CA ALA A 84 1.76 0.22 9.58
C ALA A 84 1.52 0.88 10.96
N THR A 85 2.17 0.35 11.99
CA THR A 85 2.14 0.95 13.34
C THR A 85 2.70 2.36 13.29
N ARG A 86 2.30 3.22 14.25
CA ARG A 86 2.82 4.59 14.35
C ARG A 86 4.35 4.63 14.36
N GLU A 87 4.99 3.67 15.02
CA GLU A 87 6.44 3.53 15.06
C GLU A 87 7.03 3.20 13.68
N ASN A 88 6.51 2.19 12.99
CA ASN A 88 7.01 1.81 11.67
C ASN A 88 6.76 2.91 10.63
N VAL A 89 5.59 3.55 10.67
CA VAL A 89 5.28 4.70 9.80
C VAL A 89 6.21 5.87 10.11
N ALA A 90 6.44 6.22 11.37
CA ALA A 90 7.41 7.27 11.72
C ALA A 90 8.84 6.91 11.27
N ARG A 91 9.24 5.65 11.40
CA ARG A 91 10.59 5.18 11.05
C ARG A 91 10.83 5.14 9.54
N TYR A 92 9.85 4.70 8.76
CA TYR A 92 10.03 4.41 7.34
C TYR A 92 9.34 5.43 6.42
N HIS A 93 8.21 5.99 6.82
CA HIS A 93 7.36 6.84 5.98
C HIS A 93 7.64 8.35 6.13
N PHE A 94 8.43 8.79 7.14
CA PHE A 94 8.69 10.21 7.35
C PHE A 94 9.84 10.77 6.50
N ARG A 95 9.43 11.48 5.45
CA ARG A 95 10.02 12.65 4.76
C ARG A 95 11.47 12.62 4.25
N HIS A 96 11.53 12.79 2.94
CA HIS A 96 12.46 13.70 2.26
C HIS A 96 12.50 15.08 2.98
N ARG A 97 13.64 15.35 3.64
CA ARG A 97 14.27 16.65 4.03
C ARG A 97 13.62 17.50 5.15
N GLN A 98 14.25 17.51 6.32
CA GLN A 98 14.73 18.72 7.04
C GLN A 98 15.77 18.30 8.11
N GLU A 99 16.99 17.97 7.69
CA GLU A 99 18.20 18.11 8.53
C GLU A 99 19.34 18.63 7.61
N GLU A 100 19.69 19.89 7.84
CA GLU A 100 21.05 20.45 7.92
C GLU A 100 22.01 20.27 6.71
N HIS A 101 22.00 21.25 5.81
CA HIS A 101 23.28 21.84 5.37
C HIS A 101 23.57 22.98 6.35
N ASP A 102 24.64 22.80 7.13
CA ASP A 102 25.47 23.92 7.59
C ASP A 102 26.08 24.68 6.41
#